data_AF-U3RPN2-F1
#
_entry.id   AF-U3RPN2-F1
#
_cell.length_a   1.000
_cell.length_b   1.000
_cell.length_c   1.000
_cell.angle_alpha   90.00
_cell.angle_beta   90.00
_cell.angle_gamma   90.00
#
_symmetry.space_group_name_H-M   'P 1'
#
loop_
_entity.id
_entity.type
_entity.pdbx_description
1 polymer ?
#
loop_
_entity_poly.entity_id
_entity_poly.type
_entity_poly.pdbx_seq_one_letter_code
_entity_poly.pdbx_strand_id
1 'polypeptide(L)'
;MSRSNIYLGRRVKDTGKKGLDNLREVRDICKAILADFKRGRIPYRTAMRRLVFLRTTVIKRSEKLVGKKRKAYAIVRKYEEKLRGMRK
;
A
#
# COMPACT_ATOMS: atom_id res chain seq x y z
N MET A 1 -24.86 -3.75 -12.74
CA MET A 1 -23.61 -4.34 -13.29
C MET A 1 -22.39 -3.66 -12.68
N SER A 2 -21.77 -4.29 -11.68
CA SER A 2 -20.65 -3.73 -10.91
C SER A 2 -19.34 -3.92 -11.67
N ARG A 3 -18.73 -2.82 -12.15
CA ARG A 3 -17.40 -2.87 -12.78
C ARG A 3 -16.34 -3.35 -11.78
N SER A 4 -15.80 -4.55 -12.04
CA SER A 4 -14.73 -5.19 -11.28
C SER A 4 -13.40 -4.48 -11.54
N ASN A 5 -12.97 -3.59 -10.64
CA ASN A 5 -11.64 -2.99 -10.72
C ASN A 5 -10.59 -3.96 -10.18
N ILE A 6 -9.80 -4.51 -11.09
CA ILE A 6 -8.62 -5.32 -10.80
C ILE A 6 -7.59 -4.43 -10.10
N TYR A 7 -7.54 -4.47 -8.78
CA TYR A 7 -6.42 -3.89 -8.04
C TYR A 7 -5.26 -4.88 -8.04
N LEU A 8 -4.19 -4.56 -8.78
CA LEU A 8 -2.86 -5.18 -8.67
C LEU A 8 -2.78 -6.72 -8.87
N GLY A 9 -3.77 -7.34 -9.52
CA GLY A 9 -3.70 -8.72 -10.00
C GLY A 9 -3.92 -9.85 -8.99
N ARG A 10 -4.42 -9.61 -7.76
CA ARG A 10 -4.90 -10.67 -6.83
C ARG A 10 -5.91 -10.15 -5.81
N ARG A 11 -6.80 -11.03 -5.31
CA ARG A 11 -7.85 -10.77 -4.30
C ARG A 11 -7.25 -10.15 -3.02
N VAL A 12 -7.40 -8.83 -2.89
CA VAL A 12 -7.35 -8.15 -1.60
C VAL A 12 -8.76 -8.29 -1.01
N LYS A 13 -8.88 -8.76 0.24
CA LYS A 13 -10.18 -8.80 0.94
C LYS A 13 -10.69 -7.35 1.03
N ASP A 14 -11.78 -7.05 0.33
CA ASP A 14 -12.49 -5.78 0.45
C ASP A 14 -13.00 -5.65 1.90
N THR A 15 -12.33 -4.83 2.69
CA THR A 15 -12.82 -4.43 4.01
C THR A 15 -13.88 -3.35 3.84
N GLY A 16 -15.09 -3.75 3.44
CA GLY A 16 -16.38 -3.14 3.81
C GLY A 16 -16.74 -1.73 3.34
N LYS A 17 -15.82 -0.84 2.97
CA LYS A 17 -16.13 0.46 2.32
C LYS A 17 -15.05 0.81 1.30
N LYS A 18 -15.48 1.23 0.10
CA LYS A 18 -14.60 1.51 -1.05
C LYS A 18 -13.86 2.84 -0.87
N GLY A 19 -12.56 2.75 -0.61
CA GLY A 19 -11.55 3.77 -0.93
C GLY A 19 -10.82 4.33 0.29
N LEU A 20 -9.63 4.90 0.04
CA LEU A 20 -8.63 5.47 0.97
C LEU A 20 -9.18 6.49 1.99
N ASP A 21 -10.15 6.12 2.80
CA ASP A 21 -10.87 7.00 3.71
C ASP A 21 -10.02 7.36 4.94
N ASN A 22 -8.95 6.60 5.20
CA ASN A 22 -8.14 6.76 6.41
C ASN A 22 -6.70 6.22 6.30
N LEU A 23 -5.90 6.61 7.30
CA LEU A 23 -4.52 6.13 7.49
C LEU A 23 -4.44 4.62 7.75
N ARG A 24 -5.54 3.97 8.12
CA ARG A 24 -5.60 2.52 8.36
C ARG A 24 -5.47 1.76 7.04
N GLU A 25 -6.16 2.17 5.99
CA GLU A 25 -6.02 1.53 4.68
C GLU A 25 -4.61 1.63 4.12
N VAL A 26 -3.96 2.80 4.25
CA VAL A 26 -2.55 2.96 3.87
C VAL A 26 -1.68 1.93 4.59
N ARG A 27 -1.90 1.74 5.89
CA ARG A 27 -1.18 0.75 6.70
C ARG A 27 -1.48 -0.67 6.26
N ASP A 28 -2.73 -0.99 5.94
CA ASP A 28 -3.15 -2.34 5.55
C ASP A 28 -2.61 -2.71 4.16
N ILE A 29 -2.59 -1.78 3.20
CA ILE A 29 -1.92 -1.96 1.90
C ILE A 29 -0.42 -2.22 2.11
N CYS A 30 0.26 -1.40 2.93
CA CYS A 30 1.68 -1.63 3.21
C CYS A 30 1.94 -2.99 3.87
N LYS A 31 1.09 -3.42 4.81
CA LYS A 31 1.18 -4.76 5.43
C LYS A 31 1.02 -5.87 4.41
N ALA A 32 0.05 -5.76 3.52
CA ALA A 32 -0.20 -6.75 2.48
C ALA A 32 1.02 -6.91 1.56
N ILE A 33 1.62 -5.80 1.12
CA ILE A 33 2.84 -5.81 0.28
C ILE A 33 3.99 -6.51 1.01
N LEU A 34 4.24 -6.18 2.28
CA LEU A 34 5.29 -6.83 3.06
C LEU A 34 5.00 -8.32 3.31
N ALA A 35 3.74 -8.69 3.54
CA ALA A 35 3.35 -10.09 3.73
C ALA A 35 3.57 -10.91 2.45
N ASP A 36 3.25 -10.35 1.28
CA ASP A 36 3.51 -11.01 0.00
C ASP A 36 5.01 -11.18 -0.25
N PHE A 37 5.83 -10.18 0.10
CA PHE A 37 7.29 -10.30 0.04
C PHE A 37 7.80 -11.40 0.99
N LYS A 38 7.40 -11.37 2.27
CA LYS A 38 7.81 -12.35 3.28
C LYS A 38 7.44 -13.78 2.91
N ARG A 39 6.32 -13.97 2.21
CA ARG A 39 5.86 -15.28 1.73
C ARG A 39 6.49 -15.68 0.40
N GLY A 40 7.47 -14.93 -0.11
CA GLY A 40 8.12 -15.20 -1.40
C GLY A 40 7.22 -15.01 -2.63
N ARG A 41 6.03 -14.42 -2.48
CA ARG A 41 5.05 -14.26 -3.57
C ARG A 41 5.45 -13.16 -4.55
N ILE A 42 6.18 -12.16 -4.07
CA ILE A 42 6.73 -11.09 -4.89
C ILE A 42 8.19 -10.83 -4.51
N PRO A 43 9.07 -10.52 -5.48
CA PRO A 43 10.45 -10.17 -5.17
C PRO A 43 10.55 -8.78 -4.53
N TYR A 44 11.68 -8.52 -3.86
CA TYR A 44 11.98 -7.24 -3.19
C TYR A 44 11.73 -6.03 -4.10
N ARG A 45 12.21 -6.09 -5.35
CA ARG A 45 12.06 -5.01 -6.34
C ARG A 45 10.59 -4.68 -6.59
N THR A 46 9.74 -5.69 -6.69
CA THR A 46 8.28 -5.52 -6.88
C THR A 46 7.63 -4.94 -5.64
N ALA A 47 7.98 -5.43 -4.45
CA ALA A 47 7.45 -4.91 -3.19
C ALA A 47 7.82 -3.43 -2.99
N MET A 48 9.09 -3.07 -3.22
CA MET A 48 9.56 -1.69 -3.12
C MET A 48 8.87 -0.77 -4.12
N ARG A 49 8.74 -1.21 -5.39
CA ARG A 49 8.04 -0.43 -6.42
C ARG A 49 6.59 -0.15 -6.05
N ARG A 50 5.89 -1.13 -5.46
CA ARG A 50 4.50 -0.97 -4.98
C ARG A 50 4.40 0.04 -3.84
N LEU A 51 5.33 0.01 -2.87
CA LEU A 51 5.37 1.00 -1.79
C LEU A 51 5.65 2.42 -2.31
N VAL A 52 6.63 2.56 -3.22
CA VAL A 52 6.94 3.86 -3.84
C VAL A 52 5.74 4.39 -4.62
N PHE A 53 5.07 3.56 -5.42
CA PHE A 53 3.87 3.95 -6.15
C PHE A 53 2.73 4.42 -5.23
N LEU A 54 2.51 3.71 -4.11
CA LEU A 54 1.55 4.12 -3.09
C LEU A 54 1.88 5.53 -2.55
N ARG A 55 3.15 5.81 -2.30
CA ARG A 55 3.62 7.12 -1.81
C ARG A 55 3.51 8.22 -2.87
N THR A 56 4.04 8.00 -4.07
CA THR A 56 4.24 9.08 -5.06
C THR A 56 3.01 9.33 -5.93
N THR A 57 2.16 8.33 -6.12
CA THR A 57 1.00 8.43 -7.01
C THR A 57 -0.29 8.39 -6.21
N VAL A 58 -0.52 7.31 -5.45
CA VAL A 58 -1.83 7.06 -4.82
C VAL A 58 -2.14 8.07 -3.72
N ILE A 59 -1.25 8.22 -2.73
CA ILE A 59 -1.46 9.18 -1.63
C ILE A 59 -1.45 10.62 -2.15
N LYS A 60 -0.58 10.94 -3.12
CA LYS A 60 -0.48 12.27 -3.71
C LYS A 60 -1.81 12.72 -4.31
N ARG A 61 -2.47 11.83 -5.06
CA ARG A 61 -3.74 12.09 -5.77
C ARG A 61 -4.99 11.85 -4.92
N SER A 62 -4.87 11.30 -3.72
CA SER A 62 -6.01 11.00 -2.87
C SER A 62 -6.56 12.24 -2.17
N GLU A 63 -7.74 12.68 -2.58
CA GLU A 63 -8.52 13.76 -1.93
C GLU A 63 -8.97 13.35 -0.52
N LYS A 64 -9.28 12.07 -0.32
CA LYS A 64 -9.66 11.48 0.98
C LYS A 64 -8.56 11.57 2.06
N LEU A 65 -7.32 11.84 1.66
CA LEU A 65 -6.17 11.99 2.56
C LEU A 65 -5.75 13.45 2.79
N VAL A 66 -6.52 14.42 2.29
CA VAL A 66 -6.30 15.86 2.59
C VAL A 66 -6.23 16.07 4.11
N GLY A 67 -5.25 16.85 4.58
CA GLY A 67 -4.92 17.01 6.01
C GLY A 67 -4.18 15.83 6.67
N LYS A 68 -4.16 14.64 6.04
CA LYS A 68 -3.52 13.42 6.58
C LYS A 68 -2.33 12.93 5.75
N LYS A 69 -2.02 13.56 4.60
CA LYS A 69 -0.95 13.13 3.68
C LYS A 69 0.41 12.97 4.36
N ARG A 70 0.79 13.88 5.27
CA ARG A 70 2.06 13.77 6.03
C ARG A 70 2.15 12.47 6.83
N LYS A 71 1.09 12.14 7.57
CA LYS A 71 0.99 10.88 8.33
C LYS A 71 0.97 9.66 7.40
N ALA A 72 0.28 9.75 6.26
CA ALA A 72 0.25 8.67 5.27
C ALA A 72 1.64 8.40 4.68
N TYR A 73 2.38 9.44 4.30
CA TYR A 73 3.77 9.31 3.83
C TYR A 73 4.69 8.72 4.89
N ALA A 74 4.55 9.13 6.16
CA ALA A 74 5.33 8.57 7.26
C ALA A 74 5.06 7.06 7.44
N ILE A 75 3.81 6.62 7.30
CA ILE A 75 3.47 5.19 7.31
C ILE A 75 4.21 4.48 6.18
N VAL A 76 4.10 4.95 4.94
CA VAL A 76 4.76 4.25 3.81
C VAL A 76 6.28 4.18 4.00
N ARG A 77 6.93 5.29 4.40
CA ARG A 77 8.37 5.33 4.66
C ARG A 77 8.80 4.29 5.72
N LYS A 78 8.05 4.18 6.82
CA LYS A 78 8.31 3.16 7.84
C LYS A 78 8.29 1.73 7.27
N TYR A 79 7.41 1.45 6.30
CA TYR A 79 7.35 0.14 5.65
C TYR A 79 8.44 -0.04 4.58
N GLU A 80 8.84 1.03 3.88
CA GLU A 80 10.01 1.01 2.98
C GLU A 80 11.29 0.65 3.77
N GLU A 81 11.50 1.28 4.95
CA GLU A 81 12.64 0.97 5.84
C GLU A 81 12.59 -0.46 6.36
N LYS A 82 11.42 -0.93 6.82
CA LYS A 82 11.24 -2.33 7.22
C LYS A 82 11.58 -3.30 6.10
N LEU A 83 11.13 -3.01 4.87
CA LEU A 83 11.43 -3.85 3.72
C LEU A 83 12.94 -3.86 3.39
N ARG A 84 13.63 -2.72 3.51
CA ARG A 84 15.10 -2.64 3.36
C ARG A 84 15.81 -3.48 4.42
N GLY A 85 15.34 -3.44 5.66
CA GLY A 85 15.91 -4.24 6.75
C GLY A 85 15.77 -5.76 6.55
N MET A 86 14.71 -6.21 5.86
CA MET A 86 14.51 -7.63 5.53
C MET A 86 15.36 -8.15 4.38
N ARG A 87 16.12 -7.27 3.70
CA ARG A 87 17.04 -7.66 2.60
C ARG A 87 18.45 -7.98 3.11
N LYS A 88 18.79 -7.59 4.33
CA LYS A 88 20.02 -8.01 5.00
C LYS A 88 19.92 -9.46 5.42
#